data_AF-A0A9P5SCE2-F1
#
_entry.id   AF-A0A9P5SCE2-F1
#
_cell.length_a   1.000
_cell.length_b   1.000
_cell.length_c   1.000
_cell.angle_alpha   90.00
_cell.angle_beta   90.00
_cell.angle_gamma   90.00
#
_symmetry.space_group_name_H-M   'P 1'
#
loop_
_entity.id
_entity.type
_entity.pdbx_description
1 polymer ?
#
loop_
_entity_poly.entity_id
_entity_poly.type
_entity_poly.pdbx_seq_one_letter_code
_entity_poly.pdbx_strand_id
1 'polypeptide(L)'
;AINSEKDANPRWATILAYATAGLCTAPMFFNGSWVDAGVGFLLGGAVGLMVWLAEKVPSYARICEITMSVVVAFVAEALYGYVDCGAAIKLAAIVIILPGYTITCAILELSSRHIISGSVRLFYAVVFSLLLGYGLMIGASLWHLFDPSSKANAASSTACTPSLDPKWNIVFVPLFAISLNIWLKAHPRQWFLATILSIVGYTVSYTSSVYGGAKTEVSSALAAFAIGLCGNVYQRVTRQLSFQAVVCAVFFLVPGSIGLKGAIAWFSDDISAGVNFALQMVVTAIAISVGLFTSALAVYPMGKSRSAQMTF
;
A
#
# COMPACT_ATOMS: atom_id res chain seq x y z
N ALA A 1 -32.41 10.16 -2.71
CA ALA A 1 -31.31 11.00 -2.21
C ALA A 1 -30.70 10.31 -0.99
N ILE A 2 -29.68 9.47 -1.19
CA ILE A 2 -29.07 8.62 -0.15
C ILE A 2 -27.58 8.94 -0.08
N ASN A 3 -27.23 10.21 0.12
CA ASN A 3 -25.84 10.66 0.35
C ASN A 3 -25.87 12.05 1.01
N SER A 4 -26.61 12.19 2.12
CA SER A 4 -26.61 13.42 2.94
C SER A 4 -25.83 13.26 4.24
N GLU A 5 -25.00 12.22 4.38
CA GLU A 5 -23.99 12.23 5.43
C GLU A 5 -22.88 13.16 4.98
N LYS A 6 -22.72 14.26 5.71
CA LYS A 6 -21.64 15.22 5.52
C LYS A 6 -20.34 14.43 5.66
N ASP A 7 -19.51 14.35 4.62
CA ASP A 7 -18.22 13.68 4.69
C ASP A 7 -17.48 14.15 5.95
N ALA A 8 -17.13 13.20 6.83
CA ALA A 8 -16.51 13.50 8.12
C ALA A 8 -15.18 14.28 7.96
N ASN A 9 -14.52 14.13 6.81
CA ASN A 9 -13.30 14.85 6.46
C ASN A 9 -13.57 15.85 5.32
N PRO A 10 -13.00 17.07 5.39
CA PRO A 10 -13.10 18.01 4.29
C PRO A 10 -12.31 17.48 3.09
N ARG A 11 -12.81 17.74 1.87
CA ARG A 11 -12.28 17.16 0.62
C ARG A 11 -10.80 17.47 0.36
N TRP A 12 -10.35 18.65 0.81
CA TRP A 12 -8.93 19.02 0.73
C TRP A 12 -8.04 18.10 1.58
N ALA A 13 -8.55 17.56 2.69
CA ALA A 13 -7.81 16.63 3.53
C ALA A 13 -7.59 15.29 2.83
N THR A 14 -8.54 14.83 2.01
CA THR A 14 -8.35 13.63 1.18
C THR A 14 -7.23 13.83 0.17
N ILE A 15 -7.21 14.95 -0.55
CA ILE A 15 -6.15 15.26 -1.53
C ILE A 15 -4.79 15.35 -0.83
N LEU A 16 -4.73 16.02 0.32
CA LEU A 16 -3.50 16.08 1.11
C LEU A 16 -3.08 14.71 1.64
N ALA A 17 -4.00 13.82 2.00
CA ALA A 17 -3.66 12.46 2.38
C ALA A 17 -2.92 11.75 1.23
N TYR A 18 -3.47 11.74 0.01
CA TYR A 18 -2.76 11.16 -1.14
C TYR A 18 -1.38 11.80 -1.39
N ALA A 19 -1.27 13.11 -1.27
CA ALA A 19 0.01 13.82 -1.41
C ALA A 19 1.03 13.41 -0.32
N THR A 20 0.63 13.43 0.95
CA THR A 20 1.49 13.03 2.07
C THR A 20 1.87 11.54 2.00
N ALA A 21 0.99 10.67 1.51
CA ALA A 21 1.32 9.28 1.25
C ALA A 21 2.42 9.14 0.19
N GLY A 22 2.33 9.85 -0.92
CA GLY A 22 3.38 9.87 -1.94
C GLY A 22 4.73 10.35 -1.38
N LEU A 23 4.71 11.42 -0.57
CA LEU A 23 5.91 11.96 0.08
C LEU A 23 6.60 10.96 1.00
N CYS A 24 5.84 10.28 1.86
CA CYS A 24 6.42 9.35 2.84
C CYS A 24 6.88 8.04 2.21
N THR A 25 6.13 7.53 1.23
CA THR A 25 6.35 6.16 0.72
C THR A 25 7.50 6.06 -0.28
N ALA A 26 7.82 7.13 -1.02
CA ALA A 26 8.96 7.19 -1.90
C ALA A 26 10.30 6.84 -1.19
N PRO A 27 10.70 7.54 -0.12
CA PRO A 27 11.92 7.20 0.63
C PRO A 27 11.75 5.93 1.48
N MET A 28 10.59 5.72 2.11
CA MET A 28 10.41 4.65 3.10
C MET A 28 10.32 3.24 2.51
N PHE A 29 9.64 3.06 1.38
CA PHE A 29 9.41 1.73 0.77
C PHE A 29 10.23 1.49 -0.51
N PHE A 30 10.61 2.56 -1.21
CA PHE A 30 11.23 2.45 -2.53
C PHE A 30 12.63 3.06 -2.61
N ASN A 31 13.22 3.45 -1.47
CA ASN A 31 14.57 4.02 -1.38
C ASN A 31 14.79 5.28 -2.24
N GLY A 32 13.75 6.09 -2.43
CA GLY A 32 13.85 7.37 -3.15
C GLY A 32 14.56 8.46 -2.36
N SER A 33 15.05 9.48 -3.07
CA SER A 33 15.69 10.66 -2.48
C SER A 33 14.69 11.70 -1.94
N TRP A 34 15.20 12.81 -1.39
CA TRP A 34 14.36 13.95 -0.98
C TRP A 34 13.66 14.59 -2.18
N VAL A 35 14.31 14.57 -3.34
CA VAL A 35 13.71 15.05 -4.59
C VAL A 35 12.57 14.13 -5.00
N ASP A 36 12.78 12.82 -4.92
CA ASP A 36 11.75 11.83 -5.21
C ASP A 36 10.57 11.93 -4.25
N ALA A 37 10.81 12.24 -2.97
CA ALA A 37 9.76 12.51 -1.98
C ALA A 37 8.95 13.76 -2.34
N GLY A 38 9.60 14.83 -2.78
CA GLY A 38 8.93 16.06 -3.22
C GLY A 38 8.09 15.86 -4.48
N VAL A 39 8.60 15.16 -5.48
CA VAL A 39 7.84 14.82 -6.70
C VAL A 39 6.73 13.83 -6.39
N GLY A 40 6.99 12.85 -5.51
CA GLY A 40 5.99 11.92 -4.99
C GLY A 40 4.82 12.63 -4.31
N PHE A 41 5.08 13.72 -3.57
CA PHE A 41 4.02 14.56 -3.00
C PHE A 41 3.11 15.17 -4.07
N LEU A 42 3.71 15.74 -5.12
CA LEU A 42 2.98 16.40 -6.20
C LEU A 42 2.15 15.39 -7.00
N LEU A 43 2.73 14.24 -7.36
CA LEU A 43 2.02 13.21 -8.10
C LEU A 43 0.95 12.51 -7.26
N GLY A 44 1.22 12.24 -5.98
CA GLY A 44 0.21 11.76 -5.05
C GLY A 44 -0.96 12.74 -4.93
N GLY A 45 -0.68 14.04 -4.83
CA GLY A 45 -1.70 15.09 -4.84
C GLY A 45 -2.51 15.12 -6.15
N ALA A 46 -1.85 14.95 -7.30
CA ALA A 46 -2.52 14.86 -8.60
C ALA A 46 -3.45 13.64 -8.68
N VAL A 47 -3.02 12.49 -8.18
CA VAL A 47 -3.87 11.29 -8.06
C VAL A 47 -5.07 11.58 -7.15
N GLY A 48 -4.86 12.18 -5.97
CA GLY A 48 -5.95 12.57 -5.07
C GLY A 48 -6.96 13.53 -5.73
N LEU A 49 -6.49 14.46 -6.56
CA LEU A 49 -7.35 15.36 -7.34
C LEU A 49 -8.17 14.61 -8.39
N MET A 50 -7.58 13.64 -9.09
CA MET A 50 -8.30 12.82 -10.06
C MET A 50 -9.35 11.92 -9.38
N VAL A 51 -9.06 11.38 -8.18
CA VAL A 51 -10.04 10.59 -7.40
C VAL A 51 -11.24 11.47 -7.09
N TRP A 52 -10.99 12.70 -6.64
CA TRP A 52 -12.05 13.67 -6.40
C TRP A 52 -12.86 14.00 -7.67
N LEU A 53 -12.22 14.08 -8.84
CA LEU A 53 -12.93 14.30 -10.10
C LEU A 53 -13.81 13.09 -10.48
N ALA A 54 -13.36 11.87 -10.19
CA ALA A 54 -14.14 10.65 -10.40
C ALA A 54 -15.40 10.58 -9.52
N GLU A 55 -15.38 11.12 -8.31
CA GLU A 55 -16.58 11.22 -7.48
C GLU A 55 -17.66 12.11 -8.11
N LYS A 56 -17.27 13.13 -8.89
CA LYS A 56 -18.21 14.03 -9.57
C LYS A 56 -18.75 13.47 -10.88
N VAL A 57 -17.96 12.67 -11.58
CA VAL A 57 -18.29 12.17 -12.92
C VAL A 57 -18.34 10.64 -12.87
N PRO A 58 -19.53 10.02 -12.69
CA PRO A 58 -19.69 8.57 -12.56
C PRO A 58 -19.13 7.80 -13.77
N SER A 59 -19.16 8.40 -14.96
CA SER A 59 -18.57 7.82 -16.16
C SER A 59 -17.05 7.71 -16.08
N TYR A 60 -16.39 8.66 -15.41
CA TYR A 60 -14.93 8.69 -15.22
C TYR A 60 -14.49 7.71 -14.13
N ALA A 61 -15.29 7.51 -13.09
CA ALA A 61 -14.99 6.58 -11.99
C ALA A 61 -14.61 5.16 -12.45
N ARG A 62 -15.16 4.69 -13.58
CA ARG A 62 -14.87 3.35 -14.13
C ARG A 62 -13.49 3.19 -14.76
N ILE A 63 -12.85 4.28 -15.20
CA ILE A 63 -11.56 4.25 -15.92
C ILE A 63 -10.50 5.05 -15.15
N CYS A 64 -10.90 5.72 -14.08
CA CYS A 64 -10.10 6.65 -13.31
C CYS A 64 -8.73 6.08 -12.91
N GLU A 65 -8.71 4.86 -12.38
CA GLU A 65 -7.50 4.20 -11.89
C GLU A 65 -6.46 3.96 -13.00
N ILE A 66 -6.92 3.56 -14.19
CA ILE A 66 -6.06 3.38 -15.36
C ILE A 66 -5.54 4.74 -15.84
N THR A 67 -6.40 5.76 -15.90
CA THR A 67 -5.96 7.10 -16.36
C THR A 67 -4.96 7.74 -15.40
N MET A 68 -5.12 7.53 -14.10
CA MET A 68 -4.18 8.01 -13.09
C MET A 68 -2.81 7.36 -13.26
N SER A 69 -2.76 6.03 -13.45
CA SER A 69 -1.49 5.33 -13.62
C SER A 69 -0.79 5.75 -14.93
N VAL A 70 -1.53 5.96 -16.01
CA VAL A 70 -1.00 6.52 -17.27
C VAL A 70 -0.38 7.90 -17.03
N VAL A 71 -1.08 8.81 -16.35
CA VAL A 71 -0.57 10.17 -16.11
C VAL A 71 0.64 10.16 -15.17
N VAL A 72 0.60 9.37 -14.10
CA VAL A 72 1.74 9.22 -13.18
C VAL A 72 2.97 8.69 -13.90
N ALA A 73 2.83 7.65 -14.74
CA ALA A 73 3.96 7.13 -15.49
C ALA A 73 4.50 8.11 -16.53
N PHE A 74 3.62 8.81 -17.25
CA PHE A 74 4.00 9.81 -18.23
C PHE A 74 4.81 10.95 -17.59
N VAL A 75 4.33 11.50 -16.47
CA VAL A 75 5.04 12.58 -15.77
C VAL A 75 6.32 12.07 -15.10
N ALA A 76 6.32 10.85 -14.57
CA ALA A 76 7.52 10.27 -13.98
C ALA A 76 8.64 10.05 -15.02
N GLU A 77 8.31 9.65 -16.24
CA GLU A 77 9.29 9.58 -17.35
C GLU A 77 9.75 10.98 -17.78
N ALA A 78 8.84 11.95 -17.83
CA ALA A 78 9.21 13.33 -18.17
C ALA A 78 10.21 13.96 -17.19
N LEU A 79 10.20 13.51 -15.93
CA LEU A 79 11.06 14.02 -14.87
C LEU A 79 12.32 13.17 -14.65
N TYR A 80 12.60 12.17 -15.49
CA TYR A 80 13.71 11.23 -15.30
C TYR A 80 15.08 11.92 -15.12
N GLY A 81 15.33 13.08 -15.75
CA GLY A 81 16.59 13.82 -15.60
C GLY A 81 16.75 14.62 -14.28
N TYR A 82 15.67 14.80 -13.52
CA TYR A 82 15.66 15.55 -12.25
C TYR A 82 15.46 14.66 -11.02
N VAL A 83 15.21 13.38 -11.24
CA VAL A 83 14.77 12.40 -10.25
C VAL A 83 15.81 11.29 -10.16
N ASP A 84 16.09 10.81 -8.96
CA ASP A 84 17.08 9.74 -8.77
C ASP A 84 16.46 8.37 -9.06
N CYS A 85 15.18 8.18 -8.72
CA CYS A 85 14.48 6.91 -8.89
C CYS A 85 13.05 7.07 -9.46
N GLY A 86 12.92 6.95 -10.79
CA GLY A 86 11.60 7.01 -11.45
C GLY A 86 10.63 5.90 -11.01
N ALA A 87 11.14 4.71 -10.70
CA ALA A 87 10.31 3.60 -10.21
C ALA A 87 9.72 3.86 -8.82
N ALA A 88 10.48 4.52 -7.93
CA ALA A 88 10.00 4.87 -6.59
C ALA A 88 8.83 5.84 -6.66
N ILE A 89 8.95 6.87 -7.48
CA ILE A 89 7.92 7.90 -7.64
C ILE A 89 6.62 7.32 -8.20
N LYS A 90 6.71 6.47 -9.25
CA LYS A 90 5.53 5.82 -9.86
C LYS A 90 4.74 5.02 -8.83
N LEU A 91 5.43 4.21 -8.03
CA LEU A 91 4.79 3.35 -7.04
C LEU A 91 4.31 4.13 -5.80
N ALA A 92 5.04 5.17 -5.38
CA ALA A 92 4.67 6.02 -4.27
C ALA A 92 3.42 6.85 -4.55
N ALA A 93 3.28 7.42 -5.75
CA ALA A 93 2.15 8.26 -6.13
C ALA A 93 0.80 7.51 -6.10
N ILE A 94 0.80 6.22 -6.46
CA ILE A 94 -0.40 5.38 -6.50
C ILE A 94 -0.54 4.44 -5.30
N VAL A 95 0.31 4.60 -4.27
CA VAL A 95 0.46 3.62 -3.18
C VAL A 95 -0.85 3.26 -2.47
N ILE A 96 -1.74 4.24 -2.27
CA ILE A 96 -3.04 4.05 -1.62
C ILE A 96 -4.00 3.23 -2.49
N ILE A 97 -3.87 3.32 -3.81
CA ILE A 97 -4.74 2.62 -4.77
C ILE A 97 -4.28 1.17 -4.96
N LEU A 98 -3.04 0.84 -4.61
CA LEU A 98 -2.51 -0.50 -4.80
C LEU A 98 -3.40 -1.54 -4.10
N PRO A 99 -3.81 -2.61 -4.80
CA PRO A 99 -4.81 -3.56 -4.31
C PRO A 99 -4.23 -4.57 -3.32
N GLY A 100 -3.16 -4.20 -2.61
CA GLY A 100 -2.51 -5.10 -1.68
C GLY A 100 -3.42 -5.43 -0.48
N TYR A 101 -4.14 -4.44 0.06
CA TYR A 101 -5.02 -4.67 1.21
C TYR A 101 -6.15 -5.62 0.83
N THR A 102 -6.73 -5.39 -0.35
CA THR A 102 -7.72 -6.26 -0.98
C THR A 102 -7.22 -7.70 -1.10
N ILE A 103 -5.95 -7.91 -1.45
CA ILE A 103 -5.34 -9.25 -1.56
C ILE A 103 -5.10 -9.88 -0.20
N THR A 104 -4.61 -9.13 0.78
CA THR A 104 -4.48 -9.66 2.14
C THR A 104 -5.84 -10.04 2.74
N CYS A 105 -6.88 -9.23 2.54
CA CYS A 105 -8.23 -9.56 3.00
C CYS A 105 -8.81 -10.76 2.25
N ALA A 106 -8.58 -10.88 0.94
CA ALA A 106 -9.01 -12.04 0.18
C ALA A 106 -8.42 -13.35 0.72
N ILE A 107 -7.13 -13.33 1.07
CA ILE A 107 -6.44 -14.50 1.63
C ILE A 107 -6.88 -14.75 3.08
N LEU A 108 -7.08 -13.71 3.89
CA LEU A 108 -7.67 -13.81 5.23
C LEU A 108 -9.04 -14.48 5.18
N GLU A 109 -9.96 -14.02 4.31
CA GLU A 109 -11.28 -14.62 4.14
C GLU A 109 -11.21 -16.07 3.65
N LEU A 110 -10.33 -16.36 2.70
CA LEU A 110 -10.10 -17.72 2.18
C LEU A 110 -9.64 -18.66 3.29
N SER A 111 -8.70 -18.22 4.14
CA SER A 111 -8.21 -18.98 5.29
C SER A 111 -9.25 -19.12 6.42
N SER A 112 -10.16 -18.15 6.56
CA SER A 112 -11.32 -18.18 7.47
C SER A 112 -12.48 -19.04 6.95
N ARG A 113 -12.28 -19.81 5.87
CA ARG A 113 -13.30 -20.66 5.21
C ARG A 113 -14.40 -19.90 4.46
N HIS A 114 -14.25 -18.60 4.23
CA HIS A 114 -15.13 -17.81 3.36
C HIS A 114 -14.63 -17.85 1.91
N ILE A 115 -14.69 -19.05 1.30
CA ILE A 115 -14.07 -19.34 -0.01
C ILE A 115 -14.63 -18.44 -1.12
N ILE A 116 -15.94 -18.22 -1.17
CA ILE A 116 -16.57 -17.43 -2.25
C ILE A 116 -16.11 -15.96 -2.20
N SER A 117 -16.23 -15.30 -1.04
CA SER A 117 -15.84 -13.90 -0.88
C SER A 117 -14.34 -13.70 -1.11
N GLY A 118 -13.50 -14.57 -0.53
CA GLY A 118 -12.05 -14.53 -0.70
C GLY A 118 -11.62 -14.73 -2.16
N SER A 119 -12.19 -15.72 -2.86
CA SER A 119 -11.78 -16.03 -4.24
C SER A 119 -12.15 -14.93 -5.23
N VAL A 120 -13.37 -14.37 -5.12
CA VAL A 120 -13.82 -13.27 -6.00
C VAL A 120 -12.98 -12.01 -5.76
N ARG A 121 -12.69 -11.68 -4.49
CA ARG A 121 -11.86 -10.54 -4.14
C ARG A 121 -10.41 -10.71 -4.61
N LEU A 122 -9.85 -11.91 -4.50
CA LEU A 122 -8.51 -12.22 -5.01
C LEU A 122 -8.44 -12.03 -6.52
N PHE A 123 -9.40 -12.60 -7.25
CA PHE A 123 -9.47 -12.47 -8.71
C PHE A 123 -9.58 -11.01 -9.16
N TYR A 124 -10.48 -10.25 -8.51
CA TYR A 124 -10.62 -8.82 -8.76
C TYR A 124 -9.29 -8.08 -8.60
N ALA A 125 -8.59 -8.32 -7.49
CA ALA A 125 -7.36 -7.60 -7.18
C ALA A 125 -6.18 -7.95 -8.11
N VAL A 126 -6.14 -9.19 -8.61
CA VAL A 126 -5.16 -9.61 -9.64
C VAL A 126 -5.43 -8.86 -10.95
N VAL A 127 -6.67 -8.89 -11.44
CA VAL A 127 -7.06 -8.15 -12.67
C VAL A 127 -6.77 -6.66 -12.51
N PHE A 128 -7.11 -6.10 -11.35
CA PHE A 128 -6.84 -4.70 -11.02
C PHE A 128 -5.35 -4.34 -11.04
N SER A 129 -4.50 -5.20 -10.48
CA SER A 129 -3.04 -5.01 -10.51
C SER A 129 -2.51 -5.01 -11.94
N LEU A 130 -3.05 -5.88 -12.80
CA LEU A 130 -2.71 -5.94 -14.23
C LEU A 130 -3.13 -4.68 -14.97
N LEU A 131 -4.34 -4.16 -14.71
CA LEU A 131 -4.81 -2.91 -15.30
C LEU A 131 -3.94 -1.71 -14.88
N LEU A 132 -3.56 -1.63 -13.61
CA LEU A 132 -2.63 -0.61 -13.13
C LEU A 132 -1.24 -0.74 -13.77
N GLY A 133 -0.69 -1.97 -13.85
CA GLY A 133 0.60 -2.24 -14.47
C GLY A 133 0.62 -1.89 -15.96
N TYR A 134 -0.44 -2.24 -16.68
CA TYR A 134 -0.64 -1.88 -18.08
C TYR A 134 -0.75 -0.37 -18.28
N GLY A 135 -1.50 0.34 -17.42
CA GLY A 135 -1.59 1.80 -17.48
C GLY A 135 -0.24 2.49 -17.26
N LEU A 136 0.59 1.99 -16.33
CA LEU A 136 1.96 2.50 -16.15
C LEU A 136 2.83 2.26 -17.40
N MET A 137 2.70 1.11 -18.06
CA MET A 137 3.44 0.81 -19.29
C MET A 137 3.02 1.72 -20.45
N ILE A 138 1.72 1.95 -20.63
CA ILE A 138 1.22 2.90 -21.64
C ILE A 138 1.75 4.30 -21.37
N GLY A 139 1.64 4.79 -20.13
CA GLY A 139 2.10 6.13 -19.78
C GLY A 139 3.59 6.33 -20.04
N ALA A 140 4.40 5.32 -19.73
CA ALA A 140 5.83 5.37 -20.01
C ALA A 140 6.13 5.36 -21.52
N SER A 141 5.48 4.44 -22.25
CA SER A 141 5.64 4.31 -23.70
C SER A 141 5.20 5.58 -24.44
N LEU A 142 4.17 6.26 -23.94
CA LEU A 142 3.69 7.52 -24.52
C LEU A 142 4.72 8.64 -24.41
N TRP A 143 5.44 8.74 -23.29
CA TRP A 143 6.54 9.72 -23.16
C TRP A 143 7.72 9.38 -24.06
N HIS A 144 8.07 8.09 -24.18
CA HIS A 144 9.17 7.64 -25.05
C HIS A 144 8.96 7.94 -26.54
N LEU A 145 7.71 8.17 -26.98
CA LEU A 145 7.42 8.66 -28.33
C LEU A 145 7.86 10.12 -28.53
N PHE A 146 7.84 10.93 -27.46
CA PHE A 146 8.29 12.33 -27.51
C PHE A 146 9.79 12.47 -27.28
N ASP A 147 10.34 11.71 -26.32
CA ASP A 147 11.77 11.69 -26.02
C ASP A 147 12.33 10.25 -26.01
N PRO A 148 12.82 9.76 -27.16
CA PRO A 148 13.42 8.44 -27.28
C PRO A 148 14.68 8.26 -26.41
N SER A 149 15.37 9.34 -26.04
CA SER A 149 16.59 9.30 -25.24
C SER A 149 16.33 8.87 -23.79
N SER A 150 15.10 9.07 -23.29
CA SER A 150 14.66 8.60 -21.97
C SER A 150 14.66 7.07 -21.86
N LYS A 151 14.42 6.35 -22.97
CA LYS A 151 14.30 4.89 -23.00
C LYS A 151 15.64 4.17 -22.72
N ALA A 152 16.74 4.69 -23.28
CA ALA A 152 18.06 4.10 -23.10
C ALA A 152 18.58 4.28 -21.67
N ASN A 153 18.27 5.41 -21.05
CA ASN A 153 18.71 5.71 -19.69
C ASN A 153 17.83 5.00 -18.64
N ALA A 154 16.51 4.89 -18.86
CA ALA A 154 15.60 4.15 -17.98
C ALA A 154 15.98 2.66 -17.80
N ALA A 155 16.57 2.02 -18.82
CA ALA A 155 17.07 0.65 -18.73
C ALA A 155 18.31 0.49 -17.83
N SER A 156 19.10 1.56 -17.65
CA SER A 156 20.34 1.56 -16.87
C SER A 156 20.14 1.86 -15.37
N SER A 157 18.98 2.38 -14.97
CA SER A 157 18.66 2.79 -13.59
C SER A 157 17.76 1.80 -12.84
N THR A 158 17.94 0.50 -13.07
CA THR A 158 17.10 -0.54 -12.46
C THR A 158 17.34 -0.74 -10.96
N ALA A 159 18.46 -0.25 -10.42
CA ALA A 159 18.76 -0.29 -8.99
C ALA A 159 18.85 1.12 -8.41
N CYS A 160 17.80 1.55 -7.72
CA CYS A 160 17.82 2.80 -6.97
C CYS A 160 18.73 2.62 -5.74
N THR A 161 19.77 3.44 -5.64
CA THR A 161 20.68 3.41 -4.49
C THR A 161 20.00 4.09 -3.30
N PRO A 162 20.13 3.52 -2.08
CA PRO A 162 19.58 4.15 -0.89
C PRO A 162 20.27 5.50 -0.66
N SER A 163 19.54 6.58 -0.86
CA SER A 163 20.05 7.96 -0.79
C SER A 163 19.75 8.65 0.54
N LEU A 164 18.79 8.16 1.32
CA LEU A 164 18.46 8.68 2.66
C LEU A 164 18.85 7.72 3.79
N ASP A 165 19.32 8.30 4.91
CA ASP A 165 19.52 7.58 6.17
C ASP A 165 18.16 7.02 6.67
N PRO A 166 18.04 5.71 6.95
CA PRO A 166 16.82 5.08 7.46
C PRO A 166 16.22 5.73 8.72
N LYS A 167 16.97 6.54 9.46
CA LYS A 167 16.47 7.27 10.65
C LYS A 167 15.28 8.19 10.34
N TRP A 168 15.17 8.70 9.11
CA TRP A 168 14.03 9.54 8.71
C TRP A 168 12.68 8.81 8.74
N ASN A 169 12.69 7.48 8.75
CA ASN A 169 11.47 6.68 8.86
C ASN A 169 10.72 6.92 10.18
N ILE A 170 11.40 7.43 11.22
CA ILE A 170 10.74 7.85 12.49
C ILE A 170 9.69 8.94 12.24
N VAL A 171 9.89 9.79 11.24
CA VAL A 171 8.96 10.87 10.87
C VAL A 171 7.98 10.41 9.78
N PHE A 172 8.45 9.66 8.79
CA PHE A 172 7.61 9.21 7.68
C PHE A 172 6.54 8.20 8.08
N VAL A 173 6.84 7.28 9.00
CA VAL A 173 5.88 6.27 9.47
C VAL A 173 4.64 6.88 10.11
N PRO A 174 4.75 7.76 11.14
CA PRO A 174 3.56 8.37 11.73
C PRO A 174 2.82 9.29 10.74
N LEU A 175 3.54 10.00 9.88
CA LEU A 175 2.93 10.86 8.87
C LEU A 175 2.11 10.06 7.85
N PHE A 176 2.64 8.92 7.39
CA PHE A 176 1.92 8.00 6.51
C PHE A 176 0.74 7.34 7.22
N ALA A 177 0.87 6.96 8.50
CA ALA A 177 -0.24 6.42 9.28
C ALA A 177 -1.38 7.44 9.43
N ILE A 178 -1.09 8.72 9.67
CA ILE A 178 -2.10 9.78 9.71
C ILE A 178 -2.79 9.93 8.36
N SER A 179 -2.03 9.91 7.26
CA SER A 179 -2.59 9.93 5.90
C SER A 179 -3.57 8.77 5.66
N LEU A 180 -3.18 7.55 6.02
CA LEU A 180 -4.04 6.38 5.89
C LEU A 180 -5.30 6.47 6.77
N ASN A 181 -5.20 7.03 7.97
CA ASN A 181 -6.37 7.27 8.83
C ASN A 181 -7.35 8.27 8.22
N ILE A 182 -6.87 9.32 7.55
CA ILE A 182 -7.71 10.27 6.83
C ILE A 182 -8.42 9.57 5.66
N TRP A 183 -7.68 8.77 4.89
CA TRP A 183 -8.21 8.02 3.74
C TRP A 183 -9.24 6.95 4.16
N LEU A 184 -8.96 6.20 5.22
CA LEU A 184 -9.87 5.20 5.82
C LEU A 184 -11.09 5.83 6.54
N LYS A 185 -11.24 7.16 6.50
CA LYS A 185 -12.28 7.92 7.22
C LYS A 185 -12.36 7.52 8.70
N ALA A 186 -11.20 7.40 9.35
CA ALA A 186 -11.10 6.94 10.72
C ALA A 186 -11.58 7.95 11.74
N HIS A 187 -12.30 7.46 12.76
CA HIS A 187 -12.74 8.32 13.85
C HIS A 187 -11.50 8.85 14.59
N PRO A 188 -11.37 10.18 14.82
CA PRO A 188 -10.14 10.82 15.31
C PRO A 188 -9.62 10.25 16.64
N ARG A 189 -10.51 9.74 17.50
CA ARG A 189 -10.13 9.05 18.75
C ARG A 189 -9.25 7.81 18.54
N GLN A 190 -9.33 7.14 17.38
CA GLN A 190 -8.56 5.93 17.10
C GLN A 190 -7.23 6.20 16.38
N TRP A 191 -6.98 7.44 15.95
CA TRP A 191 -5.77 7.80 15.19
C TRP A 191 -4.49 7.54 15.99
N PHE A 192 -4.53 7.84 17.29
CA PHE A 192 -3.38 7.61 18.17
C PHE A 192 -3.02 6.12 18.25
N LEU A 193 -4.02 5.25 18.46
CA LEU A 193 -3.82 3.80 18.48
C LEU A 193 -3.32 3.27 17.12
N ALA A 194 -3.93 3.73 16.02
CA ALA A 194 -3.55 3.33 14.67
C ALA A 194 -2.09 3.70 14.36
N THR A 195 -1.65 4.89 14.80
CA THR A 195 -0.28 5.35 14.62
C THR A 195 0.71 4.50 15.42
N ILE A 196 0.41 4.19 16.68
CA ILE A 196 1.26 3.30 17.51
C ILE A 196 1.37 1.91 16.88
N LEU A 197 0.26 1.31 16.45
CA LEU A 197 0.28 -0.01 15.83
C LEU A 197 1.08 -0.02 14.52
N SER A 198 0.99 1.06 13.74
CA SER A 198 1.78 1.22 12.51
C SER A 198 3.28 1.32 12.80
N ILE A 199 3.67 2.05 13.84
CA ILE A 199 5.06 2.13 14.31
C ILE A 199 5.57 0.75 14.76
N VAL A 200 4.77 0.01 15.52
CA VAL A 200 5.13 -1.35 15.97
C VAL A 200 5.31 -2.28 14.76
N GLY A 201 4.36 -2.29 13.83
CA GLY A 201 4.43 -3.12 12.62
C GLY A 201 5.65 -2.81 11.77
N TYR A 202 5.90 -1.53 11.49
CA TYR A 202 7.06 -1.10 10.74
C TYR A 202 8.38 -1.48 11.44
N THR A 203 8.49 -1.19 12.75
CA THR A 203 9.71 -1.46 13.51
C THR A 203 10.04 -2.94 13.53
N VAL A 204 9.06 -3.81 13.80
CA VAL A 204 9.27 -5.27 13.82
C VAL A 204 9.65 -5.79 12.44
N SER A 205 9.04 -5.29 11.37
CA SER A 205 9.38 -5.67 9.99
C SER A 205 10.80 -5.22 9.63
N TYR A 206 11.17 -3.99 9.99
CA TYR A 206 12.49 -3.43 9.75
C TYR A 206 13.59 -4.16 10.54
N THR A 207 13.39 -4.41 11.84
CA THR A 207 14.41 -5.10 12.64
C THR A 207 14.58 -6.56 12.22
N SER A 208 13.50 -7.24 11.83
CA SER A 208 13.55 -8.64 11.38
C SER A 208 14.29 -8.79 10.05
N SER A 209 14.10 -7.84 9.13
CA SER A 209 14.80 -7.83 7.84
C SER A 209 16.27 -7.44 7.97
N VAL A 210 16.58 -6.40 8.75
CA VAL A 210 17.95 -5.87 8.88
C VAL A 210 18.84 -6.73 9.79
N TYR A 211 18.39 -7.04 11.01
CA TYR A 211 19.20 -7.78 11.98
C TYR A 211 19.02 -9.29 11.87
N GLY A 212 17.82 -9.74 11.49
CA GLY A 212 17.51 -11.17 11.38
C GLY A 212 17.85 -11.78 10.02
N GLY A 213 18.15 -10.97 9.00
CA GLY A 213 18.33 -11.44 7.62
C GLY A 213 17.11 -12.19 7.06
N ALA A 214 15.94 -11.99 7.66
CA ALA A 214 14.75 -12.76 7.35
C ALA A 214 14.17 -12.32 6.01
N LYS A 215 13.67 -13.28 5.22
CA LYS A 215 12.91 -12.98 4.00
C LYS A 215 11.70 -12.09 4.33
N THR A 216 11.25 -11.32 3.35
CA THR A 216 10.10 -10.40 3.48
C THR A 216 8.86 -11.07 4.05
N GLU A 217 8.57 -12.30 3.66
CA GLU A 217 7.45 -13.12 4.15
C GLU A 217 7.51 -13.34 5.67
N VAL A 218 8.68 -13.71 6.19
CA VAL A 218 8.88 -13.97 7.63
C VAL A 218 8.79 -12.67 8.41
N SER A 219 9.38 -11.58 7.88
CA SER A 219 9.32 -10.25 8.51
C SER A 219 7.87 -9.73 8.59
N SER A 220 7.08 -9.94 7.54
CA SER A 220 5.65 -9.57 7.53
C SER A 220 4.83 -10.45 8.49
N ALA A 221 5.11 -11.75 8.63
CA ALA A 221 4.44 -12.59 9.63
C ALA A 221 4.71 -12.11 11.07
N LEU A 222 5.96 -11.81 11.41
CA LEU A 222 6.35 -11.34 12.74
C LEU A 222 5.72 -9.98 13.05
N ALA A 223 5.75 -9.06 12.10
CA ALA A 223 5.12 -7.75 12.24
C ALA A 223 3.59 -7.86 12.38
N ALA A 224 2.94 -8.71 11.59
CA ALA A 224 1.50 -8.96 11.67
C ALA A 224 1.11 -9.58 13.02
N PHE A 225 1.92 -10.51 13.53
CA PHE A 225 1.75 -11.08 14.87
C PHE A 225 1.86 -10.00 15.95
N ALA A 226 2.86 -9.11 15.88
CA ALA A 226 3.03 -8.02 16.84
C ALA A 226 1.86 -7.01 16.80
N ILE A 227 1.42 -6.61 15.60
CA ILE A 227 0.24 -5.75 15.41
C ILE A 227 -1.01 -6.41 16.01
N GLY A 228 -1.26 -7.67 15.66
CA GLY A 228 -2.43 -8.40 16.12
C GLY A 228 -2.40 -8.62 17.63
N LEU A 229 -1.23 -8.90 18.22
CA LEU A 229 -1.07 -9.08 19.66
C LEU A 229 -1.41 -7.78 20.39
N CYS A 230 -0.81 -6.66 19.98
CA CYS A 230 -1.07 -5.35 20.57
C CYS A 230 -2.53 -4.93 20.39
N GLY A 231 -3.11 -5.13 19.21
CA GLY A 231 -4.51 -4.82 18.90
C GLY A 231 -5.50 -5.63 19.73
N ASN A 232 -5.25 -6.94 19.90
CA ASN A 232 -6.09 -7.84 20.68
C ASN A 232 -5.98 -7.58 22.20
N VAL A 233 -4.77 -7.28 22.69
CA VAL A 233 -4.54 -6.88 24.09
C VAL A 233 -5.23 -5.56 24.39
N TYR A 234 -5.09 -4.56 23.52
CA TYR A 234 -5.78 -3.27 23.65
C TYR A 234 -7.31 -3.47 23.71
N GLN A 235 -7.86 -4.31 22.84
CA GLN A 235 -9.29 -4.64 22.85
C GLN A 235 -9.72 -5.33 24.15
N ARG A 236 -8.86 -6.18 24.74
CA ARG A 236 -9.15 -6.87 26.01
C ARG A 236 -9.22 -5.90 27.18
N VAL A 237 -8.31 -4.92 27.23
CA VAL A 237 -8.21 -3.94 28.31
C VAL A 237 -9.28 -2.86 28.19
N THR A 238 -9.42 -2.25 27.02
CA THR A 238 -10.31 -1.08 26.83
C THR A 238 -11.75 -1.45 26.48
N ARG A 239 -12.00 -2.72 26.09
CA ARG A 239 -13.28 -3.20 25.55
C ARG A 239 -13.78 -2.44 24.31
N GLN A 240 -12.92 -1.64 23.68
CA GLN A 240 -13.22 -0.93 22.43
C GLN A 240 -12.71 -1.73 21.23
N LEU A 241 -13.45 -1.69 20.12
CA LEU A 241 -13.07 -2.35 18.88
C LEU A 241 -11.83 -1.64 18.27
N SER A 242 -10.76 -2.40 18.04
CA SER A 242 -9.49 -1.92 17.45
C SER A 242 -9.33 -2.24 15.97
N PHE A 243 -10.40 -2.72 15.31
CA PHE A 243 -10.37 -3.19 13.92
C PHE A 243 -9.77 -2.16 12.95
N GLN A 244 -10.24 -0.91 12.98
CA GLN A 244 -9.74 0.14 12.10
C GLN A 244 -8.25 0.46 12.32
N ALA A 245 -7.80 0.49 13.57
CA ALA A 245 -6.40 0.73 13.90
C ALA A 245 -5.49 -0.42 13.41
N VAL A 246 -5.95 -1.67 13.52
CA VAL A 246 -5.24 -2.84 13.00
C VAL A 246 -5.20 -2.82 11.48
N VAL A 247 -6.30 -2.49 10.80
CA VAL A 247 -6.35 -2.34 9.34
C VAL A 247 -5.31 -1.32 8.87
N CYS A 248 -5.26 -0.13 9.49
CA CYS A 248 -4.27 0.90 9.16
C CYS A 248 -2.82 0.39 9.30
N ALA A 249 -2.52 -0.37 10.36
CA ALA A 249 -1.18 -0.93 10.55
C ALA A 249 -0.86 -2.03 9.52
N VAL A 250 -1.84 -2.88 9.17
CA VAL A 250 -1.67 -3.94 8.15
C VAL A 250 -1.34 -3.35 6.77
N PHE A 251 -1.83 -2.16 6.42
CA PHE A 251 -1.47 -1.48 5.16
C PHE A 251 0.04 -1.27 4.97
N PHE A 252 0.84 -1.23 6.04
CA PHE A 252 2.30 -1.12 5.94
C PHE A 252 2.99 -2.42 5.51
N LEU A 253 2.36 -3.57 5.74
CA LEU A 253 2.94 -4.91 5.51
C LEU A 253 2.50 -5.50 4.17
N VAL A 254 1.42 -4.95 3.66
CA VAL A 254 0.68 -5.41 2.50
C VAL A 254 1.54 -5.39 1.22
N PRO A 255 1.51 -6.45 0.40
CA PRO A 255 2.37 -6.59 -0.78
C PRO A 255 1.85 -5.84 -2.03
N GLY A 256 1.23 -4.68 -1.87
CA GLY A 256 0.57 -3.97 -2.97
C GLY A 256 1.51 -3.58 -4.11
N SER A 257 2.72 -3.11 -3.77
CA SER A 257 3.71 -2.69 -4.76
C SER A 257 4.45 -3.86 -5.41
N ILE A 258 4.57 -4.99 -4.70
CA ILE A 258 5.14 -6.23 -5.23
C ILE A 258 4.23 -6.79 -6.34
N GLY A 259 2.91 -6.82 -6.10
CA GLY A 259 1.94 -7.25 -7.11
C GLY A 259 1.99 -6.40 -8.38
N LEU A 260 2.10 -5.08 -8.21
CA LEU A 260 2.21 -4.16 -9.35
C LEU A 260 3.54 -4.31 -10.12
N LYS A 261 4.68 -4.51 -9.42
CA LYS A 261 5.96 -4.84 -10.07
C LYS A 261 5.86 -6.13 -10.87
N GLY A 262 5.16 -7.14 -10.34
CA GLY A 262 4.87 -8.37 -11.06
C GLY A 262 4.03 -8.15 -12.33
N ALA A 263 2.99 -7.32 -12.24
CA ALA A 263 2.17 -6.95 -13.38
C ALA A 263 2.96 -6.24 -14.48
N ILE A 264 3.81 -5.26 -14.12
CA ILE A 264 4.69 -4.58 -15.07
C ILE A 264 5.68 -5.59 -15.70
N ALA A 265 6.25 -6.48 -14.88
CA ALA A 265 7.24 -7.46 -15.32
C ALA A 265 6.68 -8.45 -16.37
N TRP A 266 5.41 -8.83 -16.29
CA TRP A 266 4.75 -9.67 -17.30
C TRP A 266 4.56 -8.99 -18.66
N PHE A 267 4.46 -7.66 -18.68
CA PHE A 267 4.36 -6.89 -19.92
C PHE A 267 5.73 -6.47 -20.47
N SER A 268 6.77 -6.51 -19.64
CA SER A 268 8.16 -6.49 -20.11
C SER A 268 8.63 -7.89 -20.47
N ASP A 269 9.72 -8.03 -21.23
CA ASP A 269 10.26 -9.32 -21.68
C ASP A 269 10.77 -10.26 -20.56
N ASP A 270 10.48 -9.96 -19.29
CA ASP A 270 10.96 -10.61 -18.06
C ASP A 270 9.83 -11.36 -17.31
N ILE A 271 9.12 -12.24 -18.03
CA ILE A 271 7.98 -13.01 -17.50
C ILE A 271 8.35 -13.79 -16.22
N SER A 272 9.57 -14.33 -16.16
CA SER A 272 10.07 -15.10 -15.02
C SER A 272 10.09 -14.27 -13.73
N ALA A 273 10.53 -13.01 -13.82
CA ALA A 273 10.52 -12.07 -12.70
C ALA A 273 9.09 -11.77 -12.26
N GLY A 274 8.16 -11.58 -13.21
CA GLY A 274 6.76 -11.32 -12.88
C GLY A 274 6.08 -12.46 -12.14
N VAL A 275 6.36 -13.73 -12.51
CA VAL A 275 5.84 -14.90 -11.79
C VAL A 275 6.40 -14.95 -10.36
N ASN A 276 7.69 -14.69 -10.19
CA ASN A 276 8.31 -14.67 -8.86
C ASN A 276 7.68 -13.60 -7.95
N PHE A 277 7.41 -12.40 -8.47
CA PHE A 277 6.73 -11.35 -7.71
C PHE A 277 5.28 -11.73 -7.35
N ALA A 278 4.54 -12.35 -8.27
CA ALA A 278 3.18 -12.82 -8.00
C ALA A 278 3.15 -13.87 -6.89
N LEU A 279 4.08 -14.83 -6.89
CA LEU A 279 4.22 -15.82 -5.83
C LEU A 279 4.57 -15.17 -4.50
N GLN A 280 5.55 -14.25 -4.49
CA GLN A 280 5.95 -13.53 -3.29
C GLN A 280 4.78 -12.74 -2.67
N MET A 281 3.93 -12.14 -3.51
CA MET A 281 2.73 -11.44 -3.07
C MET A 281 1.74 -12.37 -2.35
N VAL A 282 1.50 -13.57 -2.88
CA VAL A 282 0.61 -14.54 -2.24
C VAL A 282 1.21 -15.03 -0.92
N VAL A 283 2.51 -15.37 -0.90
CA VAL A 283 3.15 -15.90 0.32
C VAL A 283 3.23 -14.84 1.42
N THR A 284 3.54 -13.58 1.08
CA THR A 284 3.53 -12.47 2.06
C THR A 284 2.13 -12.24 2.64
N ALA A 285 1.08 -12.33 1.83
CA ALA A 285 -0.29 -12.22 2.33
C ALA A 285 -0.70 -13.41 3.22
N ILE A 286 -0.31 -14.65 2.89
CA ILE A 286 -0.50 -15.81 3.77
C ILE A 286 0.24 -15.60 5.10
N ALA A 287 1.48 -15.10 5.04
CA ALA A 287 2.30 -14.83 6.21
C ALA A 287 1.64 -13.82 7.16
N ILE A 288 1.06 -12.74 6.61
CA ILE A 288 0.27 -11.76 7.37
C ILE A 288 -0.94 -12.43 8.03
N SER A 289 -1.68 -13.25 7.29
CA SER A 289 -2.85 -13.98 7.82
C SER A 289 -2.47 -14.89 8.99
N VAL A 290 -1.41 -15.68 8.83
CA VAL A 290 -0.90 -16.57 9.89
C VAL A 290 -0.52 -15.74 11.13
N GLY A 291 0.24 -14.65 10.96
CA GLY A 291 0.62 -13.78 12.08
C GLY A 291 -0.59 -13.21 12.84
N LEU A 292 -1.61 -12.74 12.12
CA LEU A 292 -2.83 -12.21 12.72
C LEU A 292 -3.63 -13.29 13.48
N PHE A 293 -3.82 -14.49 12.90
CA PHE A 293 -4.55 -15.57 13.59
C PHE A 293 -3.79 -16.11 14.81
N THR A 294 -2.48 -16.29 14.69
CA THR A 294 -1.66 -16.75 15.83
C THR A 294 -1.73 -15.74 16.98
N SER A 295 -1.76 -14.44 16.69
CA SER A 295 -1.93 -13.42 17.72
C SER A 295 -3.29 -13.47 18.42
N ALA A 296 -4.37 -13.77 17.67
CA ALA A 296 -5.71 -13.91 18.23
C ALA A 296 -5.79 -15.13 19.16
N LEU A 297 -5.20 -16.26 18.76
CA LEU A 297 -5.10 -17.47 19.58
C LEU A 297 -4.30 -17.23 20.86
N ALA A 298 -3.21 -16.47 20.78
CA ALA A 298 -2.38 -16.15 21.94
C ALA A 298 -3.15 -15.34 23.01
N VAL A 299 -4.00 -14.41 22.61
CA VAL A 299 -4.77 -13.57 23.56
C VAL A 299 -6.08 -14.23 24.01
N TYR A 300 -6.73 -14.99 23.13
CA TYR A 300 -8.04 -15.62 23.36
C TYR A 300 -8.00 -17.14 23.08
N PRO A 301 -7.25 -17.94 23.87
CA PRO A 301 -7.03 -19.35 23.59
C PRO A 301 -8.31 -20.22 23.68
N MET A 302 -9.28 -19.84 24.50
CA MET A 302 -10.54 -20.58 24.69
C MET A 302 -11.71 -19.99 23.88
N GLY A 303 -11.45 -19.07 22.95
CA GLY A 303 -12.47 -18.35 22.20
C GLY A 303 -13.17 -17.24 23.00
N LYS A 304 -13.76 -16.28 22.29
CA LYS A 304 -14.51 -15.15 22.87
C LYS A 304 -16.00 -15.50 22.84
N SER A 305 -16.63 -15.66 24.00
CA SER A 305 -18.08 -15.99 24.08
C SER A 305 -19.02 -14.87 23.58
N ARG A 306 -18.54 -13.62 23.43
CA ARG A 306 -19.43 -12.45 23.19
C ARG A 306 -18.91 -11.33 22.28
N SER A 307 -17.85 -11.53 21.53
CA SER A 307 -17.38 -10.51 20.59
C SER A 307 -16.98 -11.21 19.32
N ALA A 308 -17.53 -10.74 18.20
CA ALA A 308 -16.98 -10.99 16.88
C ALA A 308 -15.46 -11.04 17.02
N GLN A 309 -14.88 -12.18 16.63
CA GLN A 309 -13.46 -12.26 16.36
C GLN A 309 -13.13 -11.09 15.42
N MET A 310 -11.88 -10.66 15.33
CA MET A 310 -11.50 -9.90 14.13
C MET A 310 -11.56 -10.87 12.94
N THR A 311 -12.79 -11.26 12.55
CA THR A 311 -13.15 -11.85 11.28
C THR A 311 -12.96 -10.74 10.28
N PHE A 312 -11.74 -10.70 9.76
CA PHE A 312 -11.42 -10.03 8.51
C PHE A 312 -12.05 -10.79 7.35
#